data_AF-A0A6V7PKZ0-F1
#
_entry.id   AF-A0A6V7PKZ0-F1
#
_cell.length_a   1.000
_cell.length_b   1.000
_cell.length_c   1.000
_cell.angle_alpha   90.00
_cell.angle_beta   90.00
_cell.angle_gamma   90.00
#
_symmetry.space_group_name_H-M   'P 1'
#
loop_
_entity.id
_entity.type
_entity.pdbx_description
1 polymer ?
#
loop_
_entity_poly.entity_id
_entity_poly.type
_entity_poly.pdbx_seq_one_letter_code
_entity_poly.pdbx_strand_id
1 'polypeptide(L)'
;MDKPLSLLLARTFASYDKIDSDKTIMVTFKHDDKFQEGSECAFQCALLYTTVYGQRRIRVINLSLPCTNMLSNLFRSADLDTQFTSFLKQAANSIPITPLSQVREQITNLCINILHSYRKFCASVSSSGQLILPEALKLLPLYTLALIKSIGLRNDGRLDDRSYWVSHVASLSILLAVPLVYPRMISLHDFTSKEDDDISLLSATLPLSSEHLNDDGIYLLENGEDGLIYVGNMVSPDTLQHLFGVSSLDGVPNQLVLQQFDNDLSQKVNEVVNEIRRQRCSYLRLRLCRKGDPSGMFFLSYMVEDKTPGGLSYVEFLVHVHRQIQTKIA
;
A
#
# COMPACT_ATOMS: atom_id res chain seq x y z
N MET A 1 22.57 28.40 33.27
CA MET A 1 22.08 29.24 32.15
C MET A 1 21.50 28.29 31.13
N ASP A 2 20.27 27.86 31.36
CA ASP A 2 19.52 27.04 30.42
C ASP A 2 19.10 27.92 29.26
N LYS A 3 19.65 27.67 28.07
CA LYS A 3 19.11 28.26 26.85
C LYS A 3 17.69 27.71 26.69
N PRO A 4 16.66 28.57 26.58
CA PRO A 4 15.31 28.09 26.34
C PRO A 4 15.33 27.35 25.00
N LEU A 5 14.86 26.09 24.99
CA LEU A 5 14.47 25.42 23.76
C LEU A 5 13.53 26.37 23.02
N SER A 6 13.97 26.86 21.86
CA SER A 6 13.15 27.65 20.96
C SER A 6 12.02 26.75 20.43
N LEU A 7 10.91 26.69 21.16
CA LEU A 7 9.67 26.07 20.72
C LEU A 7 9.08 26.97 19.63
N LEU A 8 9.43 26.68 18.37
CA LEU A 8 8.73 27.28 17.23
C LEU A 8 7.36 26.59 17.12
N LEU A 9 6.37 27.15 17.82
CA LEU A 9 4.98 26.67 17.83
C LEU A 9 4.30 27.07 16.52
N ALA A 10 4.45 26.25 15.47
CA ALA A 10 3.53 26.29 14.33
C ALA A 10 2.16 25.75 14.78
N ARG A 11 1.29 26.65 15.28
CA ARG A 11 -0.06 26.29 15.76
C ARG A 11 -1.04 26.25 14.59
N THR A 12 -1.30 25.07 14.06
CA THR A 12 -2.46 24.82 13.19
C THR A 12 -3.55 24.17 14.02
N PHE A 13 -4.72 24.81 14.13
CA PHE A 13 -5.90 24.22 14.77
C PHE A 13 -6.74 23.50 13.72
N ALA A 14 -6.94 22.20 13.89
CA ALA A 14 -7.88 21.40 13.11
C ALA A 14 -9.03 20.94 14.02
N SER A 15 -10.27 21.00 13.52
CA SER A 15 -11.45 20.57 14.26
C SER A 15 -12.03 19.32 13.62
N TYR A 16 -12.38 18.33 14.46
CA TYR A 16 -13.00 17.07 14.05
C TYR A 16 -14.16 16.77 14.98
N ASP A 17 -15.29 16.39 14.42
CA ASP A 17 -16.48 16.03 15.21
C ASP A 17 -16.26 14.73 15.98
N LYS A 18 -15.57 13.76 15.36
CA LYS A 18 -15.25 12.44 15.93
C LYS A 18 -13.89 11.97 15.45
N ILE A 19 -13.15 11.32 16.32
CA ILE A 19 -11.88 10.64 16.02
C ILE A 19 -11.87 9.27 16.69
N ASP A 20 -11.39 8.26 15.98
CA ASP A 20 -11.23 6.89 16.44
C ASP A 20 -9.77 6.43 16.25
N SER A 21 -9.48 5.18 16.59
CA SER A 21 -8.13 4.60 16.49
C SER A 21 -7.62 4.42 15.06
N ASP A 22 -8.51 4.43 14.08
CA ASP A 22 -8.20 3.97 12.72
C ASP A 22 -7.94 5.16 11.79
N LYS A 23 -8.48 6.32 12.15
CA LYS A 23 -8.25 7.59 11.45
C LYS A 23 -6.82 8.09 11.62
N THR A 24 -6.16 8.37 10.50
CA THR A 24 -4.83 8.97 10.45
C THR A 24 -4.85 10.34 9.75
N ILE A 25 -4.22 11.32 10.40
CA ILE A 25 -4.08 12.69 9.89
C ILE A 25 -2.66 12.88 9.37
N MET A 26 -2.52 13.38 8.15
CA MET A 26 -1.23 13.73 7.56
C MET A 26 -0.97 15.22 7.73
N VAL A 27 0.22 15.57 8.21
CA VAL A 27 0.67 16.96 8.36
C VAL A 27 1.97 17.13 7.60
N THR A 28 2.01 18.12 6.71
CA THR A 28 3.22 18.47 5.95
C THR A 28 3.86 19.71 6.55
N PHE A 29 5.15 19.60 6.87
CA PHE A 29 5.93 20.71 7.42
C PHE A 29 6.77 21.37 6.31
N LYS A 30 7.03 22.67 6.49
CA LYS A 30 8.00 23.43 5.70
C LYS A 30 9.02 24.03 6.65
N HIS A 31 10.23 24.23 6.16
CA HIS A 31 11.28 24.89 6.92
C HIS A 31 10.96 26.39 6.99
N ASP A 32 10.92 26.94 8.21
CA ASP A 32 10.81 28.38 8.46
C ASP A 32 12.21 28.99 8.68
N ASP A 33 13.07 28.28 9.42
CA ASP A 33 14.47 28.63 9.65
C ASP A 33 15.38 27.39 9.49
N LYS A 34 16.71 27.60 9.54
CA LYS A 34 17.71 26.55 9.45
C LYS A 34 17.84 25.79 10.78
N PHE A 35 17.88 24.47 10.69
CA PHE A 35 18.23 23.60 11.80
C PHE A 35 19.75 23.49 11.94
N GLN A 36 20.24 23.43 13.19
CA GLN A 36 21.65 23.17 13.46
C GLN A 36 21.96 21.68 13.26
N GLU A 37 23.09 21.35 12.64
CA GLU A 37 23.51 19.95 12.48
C GLU A 37 23.70 19.31 13.86
N GLY A 38 23.20 18.09 14.03
CA GLY A 38 23.26 17.36 15.30
C GLY A 38 22.32 17.88 16.39
N SER A 39 21.53 18.93 16.12
CA SER A 39 20.42 19.31 16.99
C SER A 39 19.23 18.37 16.83
N GLU A 40 18.33 18.38 17.80
CA GLU A 40 17.07 17.67 17.72
C GLU A 40 15.93 18.62 17.34
N CYS A 41 15.08 18.16 16.42
CA CYS A 41 13.82 18.81 16.09
C CYS A 41 12.68 18.04 16.76
N ALA A 42 11.96 18.72 17.66
CA ALA A 42 10.85 18.15 18.40
C ALA A 42 9.51 18.51 17.75
N PHE A 43 8.65 17.50 17.61
CA PHE A 43 7.28 17.59 17.16
C PHE A 43 6.36 17.25 18.33
N GLN A 44 5.37 18.09 18.58
CA GLN A 44 4.33 17.82 19.58
C GLN A 44 2.96 17.91 18.94
N CYS A 45 2.18 16.84 19.05
CA CYS A 45 0.77 16.81 18.71
C CYS A 45 -0.05 16.77 20.00
N ALA A 46 -0.99 17.69 20.15
CA ALA A 46 -1.91 17.74 21.28
C ALA A 46 -3.35 17.62 20.76
N LEU A 47 -4.03 16.52 21.12
CA LEU A 47 -5.42 16.26 20.80
C LEU A 47 -6.28 16.50 22.03
N LEU A 48 -7.06 17.59 22.01
CA LEU A 48 -8.08 17.89 23.01
C LEU A 48 -9.40 17.25 22.58
N TYR A 49 -9.98 16.38 23.41
CA TYR A 49 -11.20 15.65 23.09
C TYR A 49 -12.09 15.40 24.32
N THR A 50 -13.33 15.02 24.06
CA THR A 50 -14.27 14.58 25.11
C THR A 50 -14.49 13.07 24.96
N THR A 51 -14.28 12.34 26.05
CA THR A 51 -14.51 10.89 26.09
C THR A 51 -16.00 10.55 26.04
N VAL A 52 -16.32 9.28 25.75
CA VAL A 52 -17.70 8.76 25.83
C VAL A 52 -18.33 8.87 27.23
N TYR A 53 -17.50 9.06 28.26
CA TYR A 53 -17.93 9.30 29.65
C TYR A 53 -18.08 10.79 29.99
N GLY A 54 -18.06 11.68 28.99
CA GLY A 54 -18.22 13.13 29.19
C GLY A 54 -16.99 13.86 29.74
N GLN A 55 -15.86 13.17 29.92
CA GLN A 55 -14.64 13.79 30.45
C GLN A 55 -13.84 14.49 29.36
N ARG A 56 -13.45 15.76 29.60
CA ARG A 56 -12.50 16.48 28.74
C ARG A 56 -11.08 16.01 29.03
N ARG A 57 -10.36 15.55 28.01
CA ARG A 57 -8.98 15.05 28.11
C ARG A 57 -8.10 15.63 27.02
N ILE A 58 -6.80 15.67 27.27
CA ILE A 58 -5.77 16.00 26.27
C ILE A 58 -4.86 14.79 26.12
N ARG A 59 -4.71 14.29 24.89
CA ARG A 59 -3.67 13.32 24.52
C ARG A 59 -2.51 14.08 23.89
N VAL A 60 -1.30 13.89 24.41
CA VAL A 60 -0.08 14.52 23.89
C VAL A 60 0.85 13.44 23.34
N ILE A 61 1.35 13.65 22.13
CA ILE A 61 2.33 12.80 21.46
C ILE A 61 3.54 13.67 21.17
N ASN A 62 4.72 13.25 21.64
CA ASN A 62 5.99 13.94 21.42
C ASN A 62 6.90 13.03 20.60
N LEU A 63 7.55 13.59 19.59
CA LEU A 63 8.53 12.92 18.76
C LEU A 63 9.75 13.84 18.61
N SER A 64 10.95 13.34 18.88
CA SER A 64 12.20 14.08 18.66
C SER A 64 12.98 13.40 17.56
N LEU A 65 13.43 14.14 16.54
CA LEU A 65 14.19 13.62 15.41
C LEU A 65 15.52 14.37 15.25
N PRO A 66 16.63 13.68 14.95
CA PRO A 66 17.92 14.32 14.72
C PRO A 66 17.96 15.09 13.40
N CYS A 67 18.57 16.26 13.39
CA CYS A 67 18.79 17.07 12.20
C CYS A 67 20.13 16.73 11.52
N THR A 68 20.10 16.58 10.20
CA THR A 68 21.27 16.29 9.36
C THR A 68 21.37 17.27 8.20
N ASN A 69 22.58 17.68 7.84
CA ASN A 69 22.86 18.40 6.59
C ASN A 69 23.30 17.45 5.45
N MET A 70 23.55 16.18 5.75
CA MET A 70 23.93 15.16 4.77
C MET A 70 22.68 14.48 4.18
N LEU A 71 22.50 14.60 2.87
CA LEU A 71 21.40 13.96 2.14
C LEU A 71 21.43 12.43 2.23
N SER A 72 22.62 11.82 2.30
CA SER A 72 22.76 10.36 2.43
C SER A 72 22.09 9.83 3.71
N ASN A 73 22.21 10.55 4.82
CA ASN A 73 21.52 10.22 6.07
C ASN A 73 20.01 10.40 5.94
N LEU A 74 19.54 11.45 5.24
CA LEU A 74 18.11 11.67 5.01
C LEU A 74 17.49 10.49 4.24
N PHE A 75 18.13 10.01 3.17
CA PHE A 75 17.65 8.86 2.41
C PHE A 75 17.72 7.55 3.20
N ARG A 76 18.72 7.39 4.08
CA ARG A 76 18.82 6.20 4.95
C ARG A 76 17.71 6.17 6.01
N SER A 77 17.30 7.32 6.51
CA SER A 77 16.24 7.46 7.52
C SER A 77 14.84 7.64 6.92
N ALA A 78 14.70 7.55 5.60
CA ALA A 78 13.40 7.69 4.96
C ALA A 78 12.50 6.49 5.29
N ASP A 79 11.24 6.76 5.62
CA ASP A 79 10.23 5.74 5.85
C ASP A 79 9.34 5.60 4.61
N LEU A 80 9.39 4.43 3.96
CA LEU A 80 8.69 4.19 2.71
C LEU A 80 7.17 4.31 2.87
N ASP A 81 6.60 3.69 3.90
CA ASP A 81 5.16 3.61 4.08
C ASP A 81 4.55 4.99 4.37
N THR A 82 5.23 5.81 5.17
CA THR A 82 4.84 7.20 5.43
C THR A 82 4.97 8.05 4.17
N GLN A 83 6.08 7.93 3.43
CA GLN A 83 6.30 8.67 2.18
C GLN A 83 5.25 8.30 1.13
N PHE A 84 4.93 7.01 1.01
CA PHE A 84 3.91 6.52 0.09
C PHE A 84 2.49 6.93 0.52
N THR A 85 2.17 6.84 1.81
CA THR A 85 0.88 7.32 2.34
C THR A 85 0.68 8.81 2.03
N SER A 86 1.76 9.59 2.06
CA SER A 86 1.73 10.99 1.64
C SER A 86 1.39 11.16 0.16
N PHE A 87 1.99 10.36 -0.73
CA PHE A 87 1.64 10.36 -2.16
C PHE A 87 0.17 10.01 -2.37
N LEU A 88 -0.31 8.97 -1.67
CA LEU A 88 -1.68 8.48 -1.73
C LEU A 88 -2.69 9.57 -1.32
N LYS A 89 -2.48 10.23 -0.18
CA LYS A 89 -3.36 11.31 0.30
C LYS A 89 -3.29 12.56 -0.57
N GLN A 90 -2.11 12.92 -1.10
CA GLN A 90 -1.98 14.02 -2.06
C GLN A 90 -2.76 13.73 -3.35
N ALA A 91 -2.66 12.51 -3.89
CA ALA A 91 -3.42 12.10 -5.07
C ALA A 91 -4.93 12.20 -4.81
N ALA A 92 -5.41 11.66 -3.69
CA ALA A 92 -6.83 11.71 -3.32
C ALA A 92 -7.36 13.16 -3.21
N ASN A 93 -6.58 14.07 -2.62
CA ASN A 93 -6.97 15.48 -2.50
C ASN A 93 -6.99 16.21 -3.86
N SER A 94 -6.16 15.78 -4.82
CA SER A 94 -6.10 16.40 -6.15
C SER A 94 -7.18 15.90 -7.12
N ILE A 95 -7.65 14.66 -6.97
CA ILE A 95 -8.64 14.03 -7.87
C ILE A 95 -9.91 14.88 -8.09
N PRO A 96 -10.53 15.50 -7.06
CA PRO A 96 -11.77 16.27 -7.26
C PRO A 96 -11.59 17.56 -8.07
N ILE A 97 -10.36 18.09 -8.17
CA ILE A 97 -10.10 19.43 -8.71
C ILE A 97 -9.13 19.46 -9.90
N THR A 98 -8.48 18.35 -10.20
CA THR A 98 -7.43 18.25 -11.22
C THR A 98 -7.71 17.07 -12.16
N PRO A 99 -7.51 17.20 -13.49
CA PRO A 99 -7.66 16.07 -14.41
C PRO A 99 -6.76 14.89 -14.03
N LEU A 100 -7.29 13.66 -14.10
CA LEU A 100 -6.57 12.44 -13.66
C LEU A 100 -5.21 12.26 -14.34
N SER A 101 -5.08 12.65 -15.61
CA SER A 101 -3.81 12.62 -16.33
C SER A 101 -2.73 13.47 -15.67
N GLN A 102 -3.08 14.67 -15.23
CA GLN A 102 -2.17 15.58 -14.54
C GLN A 102 -1.84 15.05 -13.13
N VAL A 103 -2.80 14.45 -12.42
CA VAL A 103 -2.53 13.85 -11.10
C VAL A 103 -1.54 12.68 -11.24
N ARG A 104 -1.72 11.80 -12.24
CA ARG A 104 -0.77 10.71 -12.51
C ARG A 104 0.63 11.24 -12.83
N GLU A 105 0.72 12.29 -13.65
CA GLU A 105 1.98 12.93 -13.99
C GLU A 105 2.66 13.55 -12.76
N GLN A 106 1.91 14.26 -11.90
CA GLN A 106 2.42 14.84 -10.66
C GLN A 106 3.02 13.77 -9.74
N ILE A 107 2.29 12.68 -9.49
CA ILE A 107 2.75 11.58 -8.65
C ILE A 107 3.98 10.88 -9.25
N THR A 108 3.99 10.65 -10.57
CA THR A 108 5.16 10.10 -11.28
C THR A 108 6.38 11.01 -11.15
N ASN A 109 6.18 12.31 -11.33
CA ASN A 109 7.25 13.32 -11.24
C ASN A 109 7.80 13.44 -9.81
N LEU A 110 6.97 13.30 -8.77
CA LEU A 110 7.44 13.23 -7.38
C LEU A 110 8.39 12.05 -7.18
N CYS A 111 8.03 10.85 -7.63
CA CYS A 111 8.90 9.68 -7.57
C CYS A 111 10.22 9.92 -8.32
N ILE A 112 10.15 10.42 -9.57
CA ILE A 112 11.34 10.72 -10.39
C ILE A 112 12.24 11.73 -9.69
N ASN A 113 11.70 12.80 -9.12
CA ASN A 113 12.48 13.86 -8.46
C ASN A 113 13.21 13.36 -7.21
N ILE A 114 12.58 12.50 -6.41
CA ILE A 114 13.20 11.87 -5.24
C ILE A 114 14.40 11.01 -5.68
N LEU A 115 14.20 10.12 -6.65
CA LEU A 115 15.24 9.22 -7.14
C LEU A 115 16.36 9.95 -7.89
N HIS A 116 16.02 10.98 -8.66
CA HIS A 116 16.98 11.88 -9.28
C HIS A 116 17.86 12.56 -8.23
N SER A 117 17.27 13.07 -7.14
CA SER A 117 18.01 13.73 -6.06
C SER A 117 18.98 12.74 -5.39
N TYR A 118 18.55 11.51 -5.14
CA TYR A 118 19.45 10.46 -4.64
C TYR A 118 20.60 10.17 -5.60
N ARG A 119 20.29 10.00 -6.89
CA ARG A 119 21.29 9.74 -7.93
C ARG A 119 22.32 10.85 -8.04
N LYS A 120 21.89 12.12 -7.94
CA LYS A 120 22.76 13.28 -8.09
C LYS A 120 23.66 13.54 -6.87
N PHE A 121 23.13 13.33 -5.66
CA PHE A 121 23.78 13.80 -4.44
C PHE A 121 24.30 12.69 -3.52
N CYS A 122 23.89 11.43 -3.72
CA CYS A 122 24.22 10.33 -2.80
C CYS A 122 24.87 9.13 -3.50
N ALA A 123 24.53 8.85 -4.76
CA ALA A 123 25.13 7.74 -5.49
C ALA A 123 26.59 8.07 -5.86
N SER A 124 27.53 7.24 -5.40
CA SER A 124 28.94 7.30 -5.83
C SER A 124 29.06 7.06 -7.34
N VAL A 125 30.20 7.46 -7.92
CA VAL A 125 30.53 7.33 -9.36
C VAL A 125 30.16 5.94 -9.86
N SER A 126 29.04 5.84 -10.56
CA SER A 126 28.44 4.61 -11.04
C SER A 126 28.02 4.84 -12.47
N SER A 127 28.01 3.78 -13.28
CA SER A 127 27.77 3.93 -14.72
C SER A 127 26.42 4.59 -15.00
N SER A 128 26.34 5.40 -16.05
CA SER A 128 25.11 6.13 -16.41
C SER A 128 23.96 5.17 -16.76
N GLY A 129 24.26 3.96 -17.21
CA GLY A 129 23.26 2.93 -17.55
C GLY A 129 22.60 2.23 -16.36
N GLN A 130 23.04 2.49 -15.12
CA GLN A 130 22.46 1.87 -13.92
C GLN A 130 21.41 2.76 -13.26
N LEU A 131 20.24 2.21 -12.99
CA LEU A 131 19.26 2.82 -12.09
C LEU A 131 19.62 2.47 -10.64
N ILE A 132 20.08 3.45 -9.88
CA ILE A 132 20.40 3.26 -8.46
C ILE A 132 19.26 3.81 -7.60
N LEU A 133 18.74 2.96 -6.73
CA LEU A 133 17.69 3.29 -5.78
C LEU A 133 18.27 3.31 -4.36
N PRO A 134 17.80 4.20 -3.47
CA PRO A 134 18.11 4.10 -2.05
C PRO A 134 17.40 2.87 -1.46
N GLU A 135 18.08 2.14 -0.58
CA GLU A 135 17.55 0.90 0.02
C GLU A 135 16.18 1.13 0.68
N ALA A 136 16.05 2.23 1.43
CA ALA A 136 14.82 2.61 2.12
C ALA A 136 13.62 2.89 1.19
N LEU A 137 13.86 3.25 -0.08
CA LEU A 137 12.78 3.57 -1.04
C LEU A 137 12.83 2.69 -2.30
N LYS A 138 13.44 1.50 -2.22
CA LYS A 138 13.59 0.60 -3.38
C LYS A 138 12.26 0.18 -4.02
N LEU A 139 11.19 0.11 -3.22
CA LEU A 139 9.83 -0.21 -3.68
C LEU A 139 8.97 1.02 -4.02
N LEU A 140 9.50 2.24 -3.84
CA LEU A 140 8.75 3.46 -4.17
C LEU A 140 8.28 3.50 -5.64
N PRO A 141 9.10 3.11 -6.65
CA PRO A 141 8.61 3.03 -8.03
C PRO A 141 7.44 2.07 -8.19
N LEU A 142 7.49 0.90 -7.54
CA LEU A 142 6.45 -0.12 -7.61
C LEU A 142 5.13 0.40 -7.04
N TYR A 143 5.17 0.99 -5.84
CA TYR A 143 3.97 1.55 -5.20
C TYR A 143 3.43 2.77 -5.95
N THR A 144 4.31 3.56 -6.57
CA THR A 144 3.91 4.66 -7.45
C THR A 144 3.13 4.14 -8.66
N LEU A 145 3.62 3.08 -9.32
CA LEU A 145 2.91 2.44 -10.42
C LEU A 145 1.57 1.84 -9.98
N ALA A 146 1.54 1.16 -8.85
CA ALA A 146 0.33 0.58 -8.27
C ALA A 146 -0.73 1.65 -7.99
N LEU A 147 -0.33 2.79 -7.40
CA LEU A 147 -1.20 3.95 -7.19
C LEU A 147 -1.77 4.49 -8.51
N ILE A 148 -0.94 4.63 -9.54
CA ILE A 148 -1.37 5.12 -10.86
C ILE A 148 -2.41 4.19 -11.51
N LYS A 149 -2.28 2.88 -11.29
CA LYS A 149 -3.21 1.85 -11.79
C LYS A 149 -4.43 1.63 -10.89
N SER A 150 -4.44 2.19 -9.68
CA SER A 150 -5.52 2.01 -8.72
C SER A 150 -6.85 2.63 -9.20
N ILE A 151 -7.95 2.21 -8.57
CA ILE A 151 -9.32 2.70 -8.83
C ILE A 151 -9.39 4.23 -8.81
N GLY A 152 -8.62 4.88 -7.93
CA GLY A 152 -8.56 6.34 -7.82
C GLY A 152 -8.12 7.03 -9.11
N LEU A 153 -7.10 6.51 -9.78
CA LEU A 153 -6.41 7.18 -10.89
C LEU A 153 -6.58 6.51 -12.26
N ARG A 154 -7.11 5.29 -12.33
CA ARG A 154 -7.41 4.63 -13.61
C ARG A 154 -8.56 5.31 -14.34
N ASN A 155 -8.52 5.27 -15.68
CA ASN A 155 -9.49 5.97 -16.53
C ASN A 155 -10.84 5.26 -16.62
N ASP A 156 -10.85 3.93 -16.49
CA ASP A 156 -12.01 3.03 -16.62
C ASP A 156 -12.76 2.78 -15.30
N GLY A 157 -12.38 3.47 -14.22
CA GLY A 157 -13.05 3.37 -12.92
C GLY A 157 -14.43 4.02 -12.90
N ARG A 158 -15.41 3.35 -12.26
CA ARG A 158 -16.73 3.93 -12.00
C ARG A 158 -16.61 5.15 -11.08
N LEU A 159 -17.47 6.14 -11.29
CA LEU A 159 -17.44 7.38 -10.50
C LEU A 159 -17.68 7.14 -9.01
N ASP A 160 -18.63 6.25 -8.68
CA ASP A 160 -18.95 5.91 -7.30
C ASP A 160 -17.77 5.25 -6.59
N ASP A 161 -17.13 4.28 -7.25
CA ASP A 161 -15.94 3.58 -6.72
C ASP A 161 -14.79 4.57 -6.49
N ARG A 162 -14.59 5.51 -7.41
CA ARG A 162 -13.56 6.56 -7.28
C ARG A 162 -13.88 7.52 -6.14
N SER A 163 -15.14 7.93 -6.00
CA SER A 163 -15.60 8.80 -4.92
C SER A 163 -15.42 8.13 -3.55
N TYR A 164 -15.78 6.85 -3.46
CA TYR A 164 -15.52 6.02 -2.29
C TYR A 164 -14.02 5.96 -1.97
N TRP A 165 -13.18 5.64 -2.96
CA TRP A 165 -11.73 5.55 -2.81
C TRP A 165 -11.12 6.84 -2.27
N VAL A 166 -11.51 8.01 -2.83
CA VAL A 166 -11.02 9.33 -2.36
C VAL A 166 -11.42 9.57 -0.91
N SER A 167 -12.69 9.27 -0.57
CA SER A 167 -13.21 9.46 0.79
C SER A 167 -12.52 8.53 1.80
N HIS A 168 -12.25 7.29 1.40
CA HIS A 168 -11.57 6.29 2.22
C HIS A 168 -10.11 6.68 2.49
N VAL A 169 -9.38 7.10 1.45
CA VAL A 169 -7.97 7.52 1.55
C VAL A 169 -7.77 8.71 2.49
N ALA A 170 -8.74 9.63 2.59
CA ALA A 170 -8.64 10.81 3.43
C ALA A 170 -8.28 10.46 4.89
N SER A 171 -8.91 9.43 5.46
CA SER A 171 -8.66 8.97 6.83
C SER A 171 -7.77 7.74 6.94
N LEU A 172 -7.35 7.13 5.82
CA LEU A 172 -6.63 5.87 5.80
C LEU A 172 -5.36 5.89 6.64
N SER A 173 -5.13 4.80 7.37
CA SER A 173 -3.92 4.59 8.16
C SER A 173 -2.74 4.16 7.31
N ILE A 174 -1.53 4.38 7.84
CA ILE A 174 -0.27 4.02 7.14
C ILE A 174 -0.24 2.53 6.83
N LEU A 175 -0.71 1.67 7.75
CA LEU A 175 -0.75 0.21 7.61
C LEU A 175 -1.69 -0.29 6.50
N LEU A 176 -2.68 0.53 6.11
CA LEU A 176 -3.65 0.20 5.05
C LEU A 176 -3.32 0.87 3.71
N ALA A 177 -2.40 1.84 3.69
CA ALA A 177 -2.07 2.61 2.49
C ALA A 177 -1.49 1.74 1.37
N VAL A 178 -0.47 0.93 1.67
CA VAL A 178 0.15 0.04 0.68
C VAL A 178 -0.83 -1.06 0.24
N PRO A 179 -1.49 -1.81 1.14
CA PRO A 179 -2.43 -2.86 0.74
C PRO A 179 -3.60 -2.39 -0.13
N LEU A 180 -4.02 -1.13 0.01
CA LEU A 180 -5.09 -0.55 -0.82
C LEU A 180 -4.73 -0.51 -2.32
N VAL A 181 -3.45 -0.34 -2.66
CA VAL A 181 -3.00 -0.23 -4.06
C VAL A 181 -2.15 -1.41 -4.52
N TYR A 182 -1.39 -2.02 -3.62
CA TYR A 182 -0.55 -3.18 -3.85
C TYR A 182 -0.96 -4.27 -2.83
N PRO A 183 -2.08 -4.97 -3.10
CA PRO A 183 -2.61 -6.00 -2.23
C PRO A 183 -1.64 -7.18 -2.06
N ARG A 184 -1.85 -7.98 -1.02
CA ARG A 184 -1.08 -9.22 -0.83
C ARG A 184 -1.73 -10.36 -1.60
N MET A 185 -0.98 -11.00 -2.50
CA MET A 185 -1.41 -12.23 -3.17
C MET A 185 -0.74 -13.45 -2.53
N ILE A 186 -1.51 -14.47 -2.20
CA ILE A 186 -1.06 -15.68 -1.50
C ILE A 186 -1.59 -16.90 -2.25
N SER A 187 -0.72 -17.87 -2.53
CA SER A 187 -1.13 -19.17 -3.07
C SER A 187 -1.81 -19.98 -1.96
N LEU A 188 -3.05 -20.40 -2.17
CA LEU A 188 -3.80 -21.23 -1.22
C LEU A 188 -3.61 -22.74 -1.44
N HIS A 189 -3.18 -23.16 -2.63
CA HIS A 189 -3.08 -24.56 -3.01
C HIS A 189 -1.73 -25.21 -2.62
N ASP A 190 -0.70 -24.41 -2.34
CA ASP A 190 0.66 -24.88 -2.03
C ASP A 190 0.92 -25.12 -0.53
N PHE A 191 -0.07 -24.98 0.35
CA PHE A 191 0.17 -25.03 1.80
C PHE A 191 0.51 -26.41 2.36
N THR A 192 0.23 -27.47 1.63
CA THR A 192 0.52 -28.86 2.06
C THR A 192 1.82 -29.41 1.51
N SER A 193 2.43 -28.77 0.51
CA SER A 193 3.63 -29.28 -0.18
C SER A 193 4.96 -28.77 0.39
N LYS A 194 4.94 -27.74 1.24
CA LYS A 194 6.14 -27.20 1.89
C LYS A 194 6.29 -27.77 3.30
N GLU A 195 7.26 -28.66 3.49
CA GLU A 195 7.67 -29.26 4.78
C GLU A 195 8.36 -28.25 5.74
N ASP A 196 8.12 -26.94 5.61
CA ASP A 196 8.80 -25.95 6.45
C ASP A 196 8.01 -25.65 7.72
N ASP A 197 8.58 -26.10 8.84
CA ASP A 197 8.34 -25.62 10.19
C ASP A 197 8.34 -24.08 10.24
N ASP A 198 7.31 -23.51 10.87
CA ASP A 198 7.28 -22.14 11.42
C ASP A 198 7.57 -20.93 10.51
N ILE A 199 7.78 -21.10 9.20
CA ILE A 199 7.85 -19.95 8.29
C ILE A 199 6.44 -19.37 8.18
N SER A 200 6.21 -18.30 8.95
CA SER A 200 5.00 -17.46 8.94
C SER A 200 4.27 -17.58 7.61
N LEU A 201 3.10 -18.21 7.61
CA LEU A 201 2.33 -18.54 6.40
C LEU A 201 2.01 -17.31 5.53
N LEU A 202 2.20 -16.10 6.08
CA LEU A 202 2.06 -14.81 5.40
C LEU A 202 3.33 -14.31 4.69
N SER A 203 4.47 -14.95 4.88
CA SER A 203 5.77 -14.55 4.33
C SER A 203 5.95 -14.91 2.86
N ALA A 204 5.07 -15.76 2.30
CA ALA A 204 5.11 -16.21 0.91
C ALA A 204 4.14 -15.41 0.01
N THR A 205 4.15 -14.08 0.08
CA THR A 205 3.37 -13.25 -0.85
C THR A 205 3.95 -13.31 -2.25
N LEU A 206 3.10 -13.53 -3.24
CA LEU A 206 3.46 -13.54 -4.66
C LEU A 206 3.44 -12.12 -5.24
N PRO A 207 4.34 -11.79 -6.18
CA PRO A 207 4.28 -10.55 -6.96
C PRO A 207 2.95 -10.44 -7.72
N LEU A 208 2.48 -9.22 -7.95
CA LEU A 208 1.18 -8.95 -8.58
C LEU A 208 1.29 -8.94 -10.11
N SER A 209 1.67 -10.10 -10.65
CA SER A 209 1.85 -10.38 -12.07
C SER A 209 1.05 -11.63 -12.45
N SER A 210 0.38 -11.60 -13.60
CA SER A 210 -0.38 -12.77 -14.09
C SER A 210 0.50 -13.97 -14.43
N GLU A 211 1.82 -13.79 -14.57
CA GLU A 211 2.76 -14.89 -14.77
C GLU A 211 2.84 -15.86 -13.59
N HIS A 212 2.41 -15.43 -12.40
CA HIS A 212 2.35 -16.26 -11.20
C HIS A 212 1.00 -16.96 -10.99
N LEU A 213 0.06 -16.77 -11.92
CA LEU A 213 -1.27 -17.40 -11.88
C LEU A 213 -1.31 -18.62 -12.80
N ASN A 214 -1.41 -19.79 -12.19
CA ASN A 214 -1.61 -21.06 -12.89
C ASN A 214 -3.10 -21.38 -12.97
N ASP A 215 -3.49 -22.10 -14.04
CA ASP A 215 -4.91 -22.43 -14.27
C ASP A 215 -5.42 -23.54 -13.35
N ASP A 216 -4.52 -24.30 -12.72
CA ASP A 216 -4.78 -25.31 -11.68
C ASP A 216 -4.61 -24.76 -10.26
N GLY A 217 -4.39 -23.45 -10.11
CA GLY A 217 -4.14 -22.79 -8.83
C GLY A 217 -5.36 -22.12 -8.20
N ILE A 218 -5.29 -21.95 -6.88
CA ILE A 218 -6.18 -21.12 -6.06
C ILE A 218 -5.36 -20.05 -5.35
N TYR A 219 -5.82 -18.79 -5.39
CA TYR A 219 -5.09 -17.64 -4.86
C TYR A 219 -6.00 -16.73 -4.03
N LEU A 220 -5.48 -16.20 -2.93
CA LEU A 220 -6.12 -15.15 -2.13
C LEU A 220 -5.42 -13.82 -2.39
N LEU A 221 -6.18 -12.80 -2.76
CA LEU A 221 -5.72 -11.42 -2.87
C LEU A 221 -6.42 -10.56 -1.83
N GLU A 222 -5.65 -9.97 -0.92
CA GLU A 222 -6.17 -9.16 0.19
C GLU A 222 -5.72 -7.70 0.08
N ASN A 223 -6.68 -6.77 0.01
CA ASN A 223 -6.44 -5.35 -0.27
C ASN A 223 -6.64 -4.42 0.93
N GLY A 224 -6.70 -4.95 2.15
CA GLY A 224 -6.99 -4.17 3.36
C GLY A 224 -8.49 -4.05 3.69
N GLU A 225 -9.38 -4.31 2.74
CA GLU A 225 -10.84 -4.25 2.93
C GLU A 225 -11.53 -5.60 2.69
N ASP A 226 -11.25 -6.20 1.52
CA ASP A 226 -11.83 -7.44 1.05
C ASP A 226 -10.73 -8.46 0.74
N GLY A 227 -11.10 -9.74 0.80
CA GLY A 227 -10.30 -10.85 0.27
C GLY A 227 -10.95 -11.39 -1.00
N LEU A 228 -10.21 -11.43 -2.10
CA LEU A 228 -10.65 -12.02 -3.36
C LEU A 228 -10.00 -13.40 -3.50
N ILE A 229 -10.81 -14.45 -3.61
CA ILE A 229 -10.33 -15.81 -3.83
C ILE A 229 -10.50 -16.13 -5.31
N TYR A 230 -9.40 -16.18 -6.04
CA TYR A 230 -9.36 -16.59 -7.44
C TYR A 230 -9.18 -18.09 -7.55
N VAL A 231 -10.02 -18.73 -8.38
CA VAL A 231 -9.94 -20.17 -8.68
C VAL A 231 -9.75 -20.35 -10.18
N GLY A 232 -8.67 -21.04 -10.57
CA GLY A 232 -8.40 -21.39 -11.96
C GLY A 232 -9.35 -22.47 -12.50
N ASN A 233 -9.39 -22.62 -13.82
CA ASN A 233 -10.35 -23.52 -14.48
C ASN A 233 -9.97 -25.02 -14.40
N MET A 234 -8.69 -25.32 -14.16
CA MET A 234 -8.12 -26.67 -14.14
C MET A 234 -7.82 -27.17 -12.73
N VAL A 235 -8.34 -26.49 -11.70
CA VAL A 235 -8.18 -26.89 -10.30
C VAL A 235 -8.82 -28.26 -10.08
N SER A 236 -8.12 -29.15 -9.38
CA SER A 236 -8.62 -30.50 -9.14
C SER A 236 -9.89 -30.49 -8.26
N PRO A 237 -10.90 -31.32 -8.57
CA PRO A 237 -12.11 -31.44 -7.75
C PRO A 237 -11.81 -31.78 -6.29
N ASP A 238 -10.74 -32.55 -6.02
CA ASP A 238 -10.31 -32.88 -4.66
C ASP A 238 -9.89 -31.64 -3.86
N THR A 239 -9.18 -30.70 -4.50
CA THR A 239 -8.79 -29.43 -3.85
C THR A 239 -10.01 -28.56 -3.56
N LEU A 240 -10.97 -28.52 -4.50
CA LEU A 240 -12.24 -27.82 -4.29
C LEU A 240 -13.05 -28.43 -3.15
N GLN A 241 -13.07 -29.76 -3.05
CA GLN A 241 -13.76 -30.48 -1.99
C GLN A 241 -13.11 -30.17 -0.63
N HIS A 242 -11.78 -30.15 -0.54
CA HIS A 242 -11.06 -29.84 0.70
C HIS A 242 -11.26 -28.40 1.18
N LEU A 243 -11.34 -27.42 0.27
CA LEU A 243 -11.41 -25.99 0.62
C LEU A 243 -12.83 -25.42 0.69
N PHE A 244 -13.73 -25.90 -0.18
CA PHE A 244 -15.08 -25.35 -0.34
C PHE A 244 -16.18 -26.38 -0.09
N GLY A 245 -15.85 -27.67 0.08
CA GLY A 245 -16.82 -28.74 0.30
C GLY A 245 -17.65 -29.09 -0.95
N VAL A 246 -17.20 -28.67 -2.13
CA VAL A 246 -17.90 -28.88 -3.41
C VAL A 246 -16.96 -29.46 -4.47
N SER A 247 -17.52 -30.28 -5.37
CA SER A 247 -16.78 -30.87 -6.49
C SER A 247 -16.68 -29.96 -7.72
N SER A 248 -17.56 -28.97 -7.84
CA SER A 248 -17.48 -27.90 -8.83
C SER A 248 -17.94 -26.57 -8.22
N LEU A 249 -17.52 -25.45 -8.82
CA LEU A 249 -17.95 -24.13 -8.39
C LEU A 249 -19.35 -23.74 -8.93
N ASP A 250 -20.02 -24.60 -9.69
CA ASP A 250 -21.33 -24.27 -10.26
C ASP A 250 -22.37 -24.01 -9.16
N GLY A 251 -23.06 -22.88 -9.24
CA GLY A 251 -24.04 -22.48 -8.22
C GLY A 251 -23.45 -21.96 -6.90
N VAL A 252 -22.13 -21.96 -6.70
CA VAL A 252 -21.50 -21.38 -5.50
C VAL A 252 -21.66 -19.85 -5.51
N PRO A 253 -22.18 -19.23 -4.43
CA PRO A 253 -22.36 -17.78 -4.39
C PRO A 253 -21.02 -17.03 -4.47
N ASN A 254 -21.05 -15.85 -5.07
CA ASN A 254 -19.86 -14.99 -5.16
C ASN A 254 -19.38 -14.49 -3.80
N GLN A 255 -20.26 -14.35 -2.81
CA GLN A 255 -19.86 -14.04 -1.45
C GLN A 255 -19.62 -15.33 -0.69
N LEU A 256 -18.38 -15.51 -0.21
CA LEU A 256 -17.97 -16.73 0.47
C LEU A 256 -17.96 -16.52 1.99
N VAL A 257 -18.45 -17.53 2.69
CA VAL A 257 -18.16 -17.75 4.11
C VAL A 257 -17.22 -18.93 4.15
N LEU A 258 -15.96 -18.69 4.54
CA LEU A 258 -14.97 -19.76 4.64
C LEU A 258 -15.40 -20.71 5.76
N GLN A 259 -15.66 -21.96 5.38
CA GLN A 259 -15.92 -23.04 6.33
C GLN A 259 -14.60 -23.69 6.74
N GLN A 260 -14.59 -24.30 7.92
CA GLN A 260 -13.48 -25.09 8.40
C GLN A 260 -13.85 -26.56 8.23
N PHE A 261 -13.13 -27.25 7.35
CA PHE A 261 -13.27 -28.68 7.12
C PHE A 261 -12.16 -29.42 7.86
N ASP A 262 -12.40 -30.70 8.15
CA ASP A 262 -11.45 -31.57 8.84
C ASP A 262 -10.39 -32.11 7.86
N ASN A 263 -9.54 -31.19 7.37
CA ASN A 263 -8.35 -31.50 6.56
C ASN A 263 -7.29 -30.41 6.72
N ASP A 264 -6.03 -30.78 6.54
CA ASP A 264 -4.87 -29.90 6.77
C ASP A 264 -4.91 -28.62 5.93
N LEU A 265 -5.32 -28.73 4.66
CA LEU A 265 -5.38 -27.60 3.74
C LEU A 265 -6.40 -26.55 4.21
N SER A 266 -7.61 -26.97 4.57
CA SER A 266 -8.67 -26.10 5.08
C SER A 266 -8.25 -25.45 6.40
N GLN A 267 -7.62 -26.19 7.31
CA GLN A 267 -7.12 -25.67 8.58
C GLN A 267 -6.07 -24.57 8.35
N LYS A 268 -5.05 -24.82 7.52
CA LYS A 268 -4.01 -23.83 7.20
C LYS A 268 -4.57 -22.58 6.52
N VAL A 269 -5.51 -22.72 5.57
CA VAL A 269 -6.14 -21.56 4.92
C VAL A 269 -6.96 -20.74 5.93
N ASN A 270 -7.69 -21.39 6.85
CA ASN A 270 -8.41 -20.69 7.91
C ASN A 270 -7.45 -19.96 8.87
N GLU A 271 -6.31 -20.57 9.23
CA GLU A 271 -5.27 -19.92 10.04
C GLU A 271 -4.72 -18.66 9.37
N VAL A 272 -4.37 -18.74 8.08
CA VAL A 272 -3.90 -17.60 7.29
C VAL A 272 -4.94 -16.48 7.26
N VAL A 273 -6.20 -16.80 6.96
CA VAL A 273 -7.28 -15.82 6.91
C VAL A 273 -7.52 -15.20 8.28
N ASN A 274 -7.46 -15.98 9.36
CA ASN A 274 -7.62 -15.48 10.71
C ASN A 274 -6.44 -14.60 11.16
N GLU A 275 -5.22 -14.91 10.74
CA GLU A 275 -4.05 -14.07 11.01
C GLU A 275 -4.13 -12.74 10.25
N ILE A 276 -4.57 -12.77 8.98
CA ILE A 276 -4.88 -11.53 8.23
C ILE A 276 -5.94 -10.72 8.98
N ARG A 277 -7.02 -11.35 9.46
CA ARG A 277 -8.08 -10.66 10.21
C ARG A 277 -7.55 -10.04 11.51
N ARG A 278 -6.59 -10.65 12.21
CA ARG A 278 -5.97 -10.08 13.41
C ARG A 278 -5.15 -8.82 13.11
N GLN A 279 -4.56 -8.74 11.92
CA GLN A 279 -3.78 -7.58 11.47
C GLN A 279 -4.65 -6.40 11.04
N ARG A 280 -5.95 -6.62 10.78
CA ARG A 280 -6.88 -5.62 10.25
C ARG A 280 -7.91 -5.23 11.31
N CYS A 281 -8.43 -4.01 11.20
CA CYS A 281 -9.50 -3.50 12.08
C CYS A 281 -10.92 -3.82 11.52
N SER A 282 -11.02 -4.47 10.36
CA SER A 282 -12.26 -4.82 9.67
C SER A 282 -12.40 -6.34 9.47
N TYR A 283 -13.65 -6.81 9.43
CA TYR A 283 -13.91 -8.19 9.03
C TYR A 283 -13.59 -8.38 7.55
N LEU A 284 -12.65 -9.27 7.24
CA LEU A 284 -12.27 -9.60 5.87
C LEU A 284 -13.41 -10.34 5.16
N ARG A 285 -14.14 -9.64 4.29
CA ARG A 285 -15.19 -10.22 3.46
C ARG A 285 -14.56 -10.92 2.26
N LEU A 286 -14.88 -12.21 2.10
CA LEU A 286 -14.34 -13.05 1.04
C LEU A 286 -15.27 -13.06 -0.18
N ARG A 287 -14.69 -12.89 -1.37
CA ARG A 287 -15.40 -12.94 -2.65
C ARG A 287 -14.75 -13.95 -3.58
N LEU A 288 -15.55 -14.84 -4.16
CA LEU A 288 -15.11 -15.79 -5.18
C LEU A 288 -14.95 -15.08 -6.52
N CYS A 289 -13.78 -15.25 -7.13
CA CYS A 289 -13.40 -14.74 -8.43
C CYS A 289 -13.12 -15.92 -9.37
N ARG A 290 -13.76 -15.93 -10.54
CA ARG A 290 -13.64 -17.03 -11.51
C ARG A 290 -13.08 -16.52 -12.81
N LYS A 291 -12.20 -17.30 -13.44
CA LYS A 291 -11.67 -16.99 -14.76
C LYS A 291 -12.79 -16.97 -15.80
N GLY A 292 -12.79 -15.95 -16.65
CA GLY A 292 -13.85 -15.75 -17.68
C GLY A 292 -15.03 -14.90 -17.21
N ASP A 293 -15.27 -14.81 -15.90
CA ASP A 293 -16.34 -13.98 -15.35
C ASP A 293 -15.88 -12.55 -15.02
N PRO A 294 -16.81 -11.59 -14.87
CA PRO A 294 -16.48 -10.22 -14.42
C PRO A 294 -15.70 -10.16 -13.10
N SER A 295 -15.93 -11.11 -12.19
CA SER A 295 -15.20 -11.19 -10.91
C SER A 295 -13.73 -11.57 -11.10
N GLY A 296 -13.42 -12.44 -12.06
CA GLY A 296 -12.04 -12.76 -12.44
C GLY A 296 -11.35 -11.60 -13.14
N MET A 297 -12.05 -10.89 -14.03
CA MET A 297 -11.50 -9.65 -14.64
C MET A 297 -11.20 -8.59 -13.57
N PHE A 298 -12.06 -8.46 -12.55
CA PHE A 298 -11.80 -7.58 -11.42
C PHE A 298 -10.57 -8.00 -10.62
N PHE A 299 -10.39 -9.30 -10.34
CA PHE A 299 -9.18 -9.82 -9.70
C PHE A 299 -7.93 -9.49 -10.52
N LEU A 300 -7.95 -9.76 -11.83
CA LEU A 300 -6.83 -9.48 -12.73
C LEU A 300 -6.51 -7.99 -12.85
N SER A 301 -7.47 -7.11 -12.58
CA SER A 301 -7.21 -5.65 -12.54
C SER A 301 -6.25 -5.22 -11.42
N TYR A 302 -5.99 -6.09 -10.44
CA TYR A 302 -4.97 -5.89 -9.40
C TYR A 302 -3.59 -6.44 -9.77
N MET A 303 -3.39 -7.05 -10.94
CA MET A 303 -2.06 -7.44 -11.43
C MET A 303 -1.29 -6.20 -11.89
N VAL A 304 -0.90 -5.36 -10.93
CA VAL A 304 -0.36 -4.02 -11.18
C VAL A 304 1.01 -4.02 -11.84
N GLU A 305 1.73 -5.15 -11.84
CA GLU A 305 3.01 -5.28 -12.52
C GLU A 305 2.86 -5.54 -14.02
N ASP A 306 1.71 -6.07 -14.43
CA ASP A 306 1.40 -6.38 -15.83
C ASP A 306 1.16 -5.14 -16.67
N LYS A 307 1.34 -5.27 -17.97
CA LYS A 307 1.00 -4.21 -18.92
C LYS A 307 -0.52 -4.05 -19.02
N THR A 308 -1.01 -2.82 -18.84
CA THR A 308 -2.43 -2.48 -19.00
C THR A 308 -2.67 -1.67 -20.27
N PRO A 309 -3.90 -1.65 -20.82
CA PRO A 309 -4.23 -0.77 -21.94
C PRO A 309 -3.94 0.70 -21.60
N GLY A 310 -3.01 1.32 -22.31
CA GLY A 310 -2.59 2.71 -22.08
C GLY A 310 -1.69 2.92 -20.84
N GLY A 311 -1.21 1.85 -20.20
CA GLY A 311 -0.26 1.90 -19.09
C GLY A 311 1.02 1.10 -19.37
N LEU A 312 1.99 1.22 -18.47
CA LEU A 312 3.29 0.54 -18.54
C LEU A 312 3.27 -0.70 -17.63
N SER A 313 3.98 -1.76 -18.00
CA SER A 313 4.38 -2.81 -17.03
C SER A 313 5.37 -2.26 -15.99
N TYR A 314 5.65 -3.01 -14.93
CA TYR A 314 6.63 -2.57 -13.93
C TYR A 314 8.02 -2.35 -14.53
N VAL A 315 8.48 -3.26 -15.38
CA VAL A 315 9.77 -3.14 -16.08
C VAL A 315 9.78 -1.92 -17.01
N GLU A 316 8.72 -1.71 -17.80
CA GLU A 316 8.60 -0.54 -18.68
C GLU A 316 8.58 0.77 -17.87
N PHE A 317 7.94 0.77 -16.69
CA PHE A 317 7.89 1.92 -15.80
C PHE A 317 9.27 2.25 -15.21
N LEU A 318 10.05 1.25 -14.79
CA LEU A 318 11.43 1.47 -14.35
C LEU A 318 12.31 2.07 -15.44
N VAL A 319 12.18 1.59 -16.69
CA VAL A 319 12.87 2.17 -17.85
C VAL A 319 12.44 3.61 -18.08
N HIS A 320 11.14 3.91 -17.97
CA HIS A 320 10.61 5.27 -18.09
C HIS A 320 11.20 6.21 -17.01
N VAL A 321 11.17 5.79 -15.74
CA VAL A 321 11.74 6.53 -14.61
C VAL A 321 13.23 6.77 -14.83
N HIS A 322 13.98 5.74 -15.21
CA HIS A 322 15.42 5.86 -15.48
C HIS A 322 15.70 6.86 -16.59
N ARG A 323 14.97 6.80 -17.71
CA ARG A 323 15.11 7.77 -18.82
C ARG A 323 14.89 9.21 -18.36
N GLN A 324 13.84 9.46 -17.58
CA GLN A 324 13.53 10.79 -17.05
C GLN A 324 14.60 11.30 -16.08
N ILE A 325 15.18 10.41 -15.26
CA ILE A 325 16.31 10.76 -14.40
C ILE A 325 17.53 11.17 -15.24
N GLN A 326 17.86 10.42 -16.30
CA GLN A 326 18.98 10.77 -17.18
C GLN A 326 18.77 12.11 -17.88
N THR A 327 17.56 12.39 -18.36
CA THR A 327 17.21 13.69 -18.99
C THR A 327 17.37 14.86 -18.01
N LYS A 328 17.19 14.66 -16.70
CA LYS A 328 17.39 15.71 -15.68
C LYS A 328 18.85 15.89 -15.27
N ILE A 329 19.71 14.89 -15.54
CA ILE A 329 21.15 14.92 -15.24
C ILE A 329 21.94 15.56 -16.38
N ALA A 330 21.50 15.31 -17.63
CA ALA A 330 22.03 15.95 -18.84
C ALA A 330 21.79 17.46 -18.82
#